data_AF-A0A1F5YLE5-F1
#
_entry.id   AF-A0A1F5YLE5-F1
#
_cell.length_a   1.000
_cell.length_b   1.000
_cell.length_c   1.000
_cell.angle_alpha   90.00
_cell.angle_beta   90.00
_cell.angle_gamma   90.00
#
_symmetry.space_group_name_H-M   'P 1'
#
loop_
_entity.id
_entity.type
_entity.pdbx_description
1 polymer ?
#
loop_
_entity_poly.entity_id
_entity_poly.type
_entity_poly.pdbx_seq_one_letter_code
_entity_poly.pdbx_strand_id
1 'polypeptide(L)'
;MPNKNQFFPAILLIVLGVLFRTVLHLGDNIEFVTSAALLSGSFLSLYWALIVPLLIMVISDFFIGNTLIYLFTWSAYLIIGILGFILLRSPKGVFTHTLQATYTGIIAAVIFFLWTNFGVWLLDTYGMYPDNLSGLLESYIFGLPFFKMNLLGNLFFIPISFFLFHLFISLKFNQSENYSPQKAK
;
A
#
# COMPACT_ATOMS: atom_id res chain seq x y z
N MET A 1 -15.10 16.61 -1.78
CA MET A 1 -15.58 15.78 -0.65
C MET A 1 -15.53 14.32 -1.07
N PRO A 2 -15.03 13.41 -0.22
CA PRO A 2 -15.05 11.98 -0.55
C PRO A 2 -16.49 11.52 -0.77
N ASN A 3 -16.75 10.82 -1.88
CA ASN A 3 -18.06 10.25 -2.17
C ASN A 3 -18.40 9.23 -1.06
N LYS A 4 -19.62 9.30 -0.48
CA LYS A 4 -20.04 8.40 0.61
C LYS A 4 -19.84 6.92 0.26
N ASN A 5 -19.90 6.57 -1.03
CA ASN A 5 -19.70 5.21 -1.53
C ASN A 5 -18.26 4.69 -1.41
N GLN A 6 -17.27 5.56 -1.17
CA GLN A 6 -15.84 5.20 -1.01
C GLN A 6 -15.44 4.96 0.45
N PHE A 7 -16.28 5.33 1.41
CA PHE A 7 -15.94 5.22 2.84
C PHE A 7 -15.77 3.76 3.27
N PHE A 8 -16.73 2.90 2.95
CA PHE A 8 -16.68 1.48 3.29
C PHE A 8 -15.41 0.77 2.79
N PRO A 9 -15.06 0.81 1.48
CA PRO A 9 -13.83 0.16 1.02
C PRO A 9 -12.57 0.77 1.65
N ALA A 10 -12.53 2.08 1.91
CA ALA A 10 -11.39 2.70 2.59
C ALA A 10 -11.20 2.14 4.01
N ILE A 11 -12.27 2.05 4.80
CA ILE A 11 -12.22 1.47 6.15
C ILE A 11 -11.80 0.00 6.11
N LEU A 12 -12.31 -0.79 5.16
CA LEU A 12 -11.91 -2.19 4.99
C LEU A 12 -10.40 -2.30 4.73
N LEU A 13 -9.85 -1.48 3.82
CA LEU A 13 -8.41 -1.46 3.54
C LEU A 13 -7.59 -1.06 4.77
N ILE A 14 -8.06 -0.08 5.54
CA ILE A 14 -7.39 0.36 6.78
C ILE A 14 -7.36 -0.78 7.80
N VAL A 15 -8.50 -1.42 8.07
CA VAL A 15 -8.60 -2.53 9.02
C VAL A 15 -7.70 -3.68 8.61
N LEU A 16 -7.74 -4.10 7.34
CA LEU A 16 -6.86 -5.17 6.84
C LEU A 16 -5.38 -4.78 6.97
N GLY A 17 -5.01 -3.56 6.58
CA GLY A 17 -3.65 -3.06 6.69
C GLY A 17 -3.13 -3.11 8.13
N VAL A 18 -3.93 -2.62 9.09
CA VAL A 18 -3.57 -2.66 10.52
C VAL A 18 -3.46 -4.10 11.01
N LEU A 19 -4.42 -4.97 10.67
CA LEU A 19 -4.42 -6.38 11.11
C LEU A 19 -3.22 -7.16 10.58
N PHE A 20 -2.86 -7.00 9.30
CA PHE A 20 -1.69 -7.67 8.72
C PHE A 20 -0.36 -7.18 9.29
N ARG A 21 -0.30 -5.91 9.72
CA ARG A 21 0.90 -5.33 10.30
C ARG A 21 1.05 -5.66 11.80
N THR A 22 -0.06 -5.92 12.51
CA THR A 22 -0.07 -6.12 13.97
C THR A 22 -0.37 -7.57 14.39
N VAL A 23 -1.56 -8.08 14.08
CA VAL A 23 -2.09 -9.34 14.64
C VAL A 23 -1.76 -10.55 13.78
N LEU A 24 -1.95 -10.44 12.46
CA LEU A 24 -1.78 -11.56 11.53
C LEU A 24 -0.33 -11.78 11.11
N HIS A 25 0.59 -10.92 11.57
CA HIS A 25 2.02 -10.86 11.26
C HIS A 25 2.58 -12.14 10.60
N LEU A 26 2.72 -12.10 9.26
CA LEU A 26 3.14 -13.25 8.46
C LEU A 26 4.66 -13.40 8.36
N GLY A 27 5.41 -12.45 8.92
CA GLY A 27 6.86 -12.34 8.86
C GLY A 27 7.29 -10.88 8.66
N ASP A 28 8.58 -10.63 8.86
CA ASP A 28 9.16 -9.29 8.77
C ASP A 28 8.95 -8.67 7.39
N ASN A 29 8.41 -7.45 7.37
CA ASN A 29 8.16 -6.65 6.17
C ASN A 29 7.20 -7.29 5.14
N ILE A 30 6.51 -8.38 5.48
CA ILE A 30 5.42 -8.96 4.69
C ILE A 30 4.11 -8.32 5.16
N GLU A 31 3.68 -7.27 4.45
CA GLU A 31 2.56 -6.44 4.90
C GLU A 31 1.57 -6.13 3.77
N PHE A 32 0.32 -5.88 4.15
CA PHE A 32 -0.75 -5.50 3.22
C PHE A 32 -0.74 -4.01 2.82
N VAL A 33 0.10 -3.19 3.46
CA VAL A 33 0.05 -1.71 3.33
C VAL A 33 0.29 -1.23 1.90
N THR A 34 1.26 -1.81 1.18
CA THR A 34 1.52 -1.47 -0.23
C THR A 34 0.30 -1.72 -1.11
N SER A 35 -0.37 -2.87 -0.91
CA SER A 35 -1.60 -3.20 -1.64
C SER A 35 -2.71 -2.20 -1.30
N ALA A 36 -2.93 -1.91 -0.01
CA ALA A 36 -3.94 -0.95 0.43
C ALA A 36 -3.70 0.46 -0.15
N ALA A 37 -2.45 0.91 -0.22
CA ALA A 37 -2.06 2.17 -0.84
C ALA A 37 -2.37 2.18 -2.35
N LEU A 38 -1.98 1.14 -3.09
CA LEU A 38 -2.25 1.05 -4.53
C LEU A 38 -3.75 0.90 -4.84
N LEU A 39 -4.50 0.11 -4.05
CA LEU A 39 -5.95 -0.06 -4.20
C LEU A 39 -6.71 1.24 -3.94
N SER A 40 -6.36 1.94 -2.86
CA SER A 40 -6.99 3.22 -2.55
C SER A 40 -6.65 4.29 -3.60
N GLY A 41 -5.43 4.31 -4.12
CA GLY A 41 -5.05 5.15 -5.25
C GLY A 41 -5.82 4.81 -6.53
N SER A 42 -5.87 3.53 -6.89
CA SER A 42 -6.47 3.07 -8.14
C SER A 42 -7.99 3.24 -8.20
N PHE A 43 -8.70 2.85 -7.13
CA PHE A 43 -10.16 2.74 -7.15
C PHE A 43 -10.88 3.86 -6.39
N LEU A 44 -10.20 4.58 -5.50
CA LEU A 44 -10.81 5.64 -4.71
C LEU A 44 -10.32 7.03 -5.17
N SER A 45 -10.71 8.08 -4.43
CA SER A 45 -10.24 9.45 -4.71
C SER A 45 -8.83 9.66 -4.19
N LEU A 46 -8.13 10.70 -4.70
CA LEU A 46 -6.79 11.08 -4.22
C LEU A 46 -6.75 11.29 -2.71
N TYR A 47 -7.84 11.80 -2.12
CA TYR A 47 -7.98 11.90 -0.67
C TYR A 47 -7.76 10.54 0.01
N TRP A 48 -8.46 9.49 -0.44
CA TRP A 48 -8.32 8.15 0.13
C TRP A 48 -6.98 7.50 -0.21
N ALA A 49 -6.41 7.81 -1.38
CA ALA A 49 -5.06 7.37 -1.77
C ALA A 49 -3.98 7.79 -0.75
N LEU A 50 -4.19 8.93 -0.07
CA LEU A 50 -3.28 9.44 0.96
C LEU A 50 -3.69 8.99 2.37
N ILE A 51 -4.99 9.05 2.67
CA ILE A 51 -5.52 8.79 4.02
C ILE A 51 -5.46 7.32 4.40
N VAL A 52 -5.75 6.40 3.47
CA VAL A 52 -5.71 4.96 3.76
C VAL A 52 -4.33 4.50 4.22
N PRO A 53 -3.25 4.67 3.44
CA PRO A 53 -1.91 4.27 3.89
C PRO A 53 -1.48 5.01 5.16
N LEU A 54 -1.77 6.31 5.27
CA LEU A 54 -1.36 7.09 6.45
C LEU A 54 -2.03 6.57 7.73
N LEU A 55 -3.32 6.30 7.71
CA LEU A 55 -4.03 5.78 8.88
C LEU A 55 -3.58 4.37 9.24
N ILE A 56 -3.28 3.52 8.26
CA ILE A 56 -2.71 2.20 8.54
C ILE A 56 -1.41 2.35 9.34
N MET A 57 -0.51 3.22 8.88
CA MET A 57 0.78 3.45 9.55
C MET A 57 0.61 4.05 10.93
N VAL A 58 -0.12 5.18 11.06
CA VAL A 58 -0.34 5.86 12.34
C VAL A 58 -0.94 4.92 13.39
N ILE A 59 -1.97 4.15 13.02
CA ILE A 59 -2.66 3.27 13.95
C ILE A 59 -1.76 2.08 14.33
N SER A 60 -1.13 1.43 13.36
CA SER A 60 -0.28 0.26 13.64
C SER A 60 0.98 0.62 14.44
N ASP A 61 1.61 1.75 14.12
CA ASP A 61 2.80 2.23 14.83
C ASP A 61 2.49 2.65 16.27
N PHE A 62 1.25 3.06 16.56
CA PHE A 62 0.80 3.26 17.94
C PHE A 62 0.82 1.97 18.76
N PHE A 63 0.54 0.82 18.14
CA PHE A 63 0.56 -0.49 18.81
C PHE A 63 1.97 -1.11 18.88
N ILE A 64 2.76 -0.98 17.81
CA ILE A 64 4.07 -1.65 17.68
C ILE A 64 5.22 -0.78 18.22
N GLY A 65 5.03 0.54 18.26
CA GLY A 65 6.08 1.52 18.51
C GLY A 65 6.80 1.91 17.23
N ASN A 66 7.39 3.12 17.22
CA ASN A 66 8.16 3.62 16.09
C ASN A 66 9.23 4.62 16.55
N THR A 67 10.20 4.91 15.68
CA THR A 67 11.24 5.93 15.85
C THR A 67 11.07 7.01 14.77
N LEU A 68 11.99 7.99 14.70
CA LEU A 68 11.98 9.03 13.65
C LEU A 68 11.98 8.49 12.21
N ILE A 69 12.27 7.19 12.01
CA ILE A 69 12.13 6.54 10.71
C ILE A 69 10.70 6.61 10.14
N TYR A 70 9.69 6.89 10.98
CA TYR A 70 8.32 7.14 10.54
C TYR A 70 8.22 8.20 9.44
N LEU A 71 9.12 9.21 9.45
CA LEU A 71 9.16 10.25 8.41
C LEU A 71 9.38 9.65 7.02
N PHE A 72 10.21 8.63 6.92
CA PHE A 72 10.54 7.94 5.67
C PHE A 72 9.52 6.86 5.32
N THR A 73 9.08 6.06 6.29
CA THR A 73 8.11 5.00 6.02
C THR A 73 6.74 5.58 5.66
N TRP A 74 6.25 6.59 6.37
CA TRP A 74 4.95 7.20 6.08
C TRP A 74 4.95 7.93 4.74
N SER A 75 6.01 8.70 4.45
CA SER A 75 6.12 9.40 3.16
C SER A 75 6.26 8.43 1.99
N ALA A 76 6.96 7.31 2.15
CA ALA A 76 7.00 6.27 1.12
C ALA A 76 5.59 5.75 0.78
N TYR A 77 4.76 5.46 1.78
CA TYR A 77 3.40 4.97 1.53
C TYR A 77 2.48 6.03 0.93
N LEU A 78 2.68 7.32 1.23
CA LEU A 78 2.00 8.41 0.52
C LEU A 78 2.39 8.44 -0.96
N ILE A 79 3.69 8.31 -1.28
CA ILE A 79 4.19 8.22 -2.66
C ILE A 79 3.54 7.01 -3.37
N ILE A 80 3.49 5.85 -2.72
CA ILE A 80 2.87 4.64 -3.28
C ILE A 80 1.37 4.85 -3.55
N GLY A 81 0.65 5.50 -2.64
CA GLY A 81 -0.75 5.87 -2.86
C GLY A 81 -0.94 6.77 -4.09
N ILE A 82 -0.05 7.75 -4.26
CA ILE A 82 -0.03 8.64 -5.44
C ILE A 82 0.29 7.85 -6.71
N LEU A 83 1.24 6.89 -6.68
CA LEU A 83 1.54 6.02 -7.82
C LEU A 83 0.30 5.23 -8.25
N GLY A 84 -0.43 4.66 -7.29
CA GLY A 84 -1.71 3.99 -7.56
C GLY A 84 -2.71 4.93 -8.22
N PHE A 85 -2.81 6.17 -7.73
CA PHE A 85 -3.72 7.17 -8.28
C PHE A 85 -3.38 7.60 -9.71
N ILE A 86 -2.10 7.80 -10.01
CA ILE A 86 -1.66 8.29 -11.33
C ILE A 86 -1.64 7.15 -12.36
N LEU A 87 -1.12 5.98 -11.98
CA LEU A 87 -0.79 4.92 -12.94
C LEU A 87 -1.92 3.90 -13.14
N LEU A 88 -2.88 3.78 -12.21
CA LEU A 88 -3.86 2.68 -12.18
C LEU A 88 -5.33 3.13 -12.28
N ARG A 89 -5.61 4.35 -12.76
CA ARG A 89 -6.97 4.94 -12.83
C ARG A 89 -7.84 4.45 -13.98
N SER A 90 -7.23 3.96 -15.06
CA SER A 90 -7.92 3.69 -16.33
C SER A 90 -7.60 2.29 -16.87
N PRO A 91 -8.09 1.23 -16.21
CA PRO A 91 -7.77 -0.12 -16.61
C PRO A 91 -8.46 -0.52 -17.91
N LYS A 92 -7.75 -1.29 -18.75
CA LYS A 92 -8.29 -1.90 -19.99
C LYS A 92 -8.98 -3.25 -19.75
N GLY A 93 -9.17 -3.66 -18.50
CA GLY A 93 -9.75 -4.94 -18.08
C GLY A 93 -9.14 -5.46 -16.78
N VAL A 94 -9.82 -6.41 -16.12
CA VAL A 94 -9.42 -6.94 -14.80
C VAL A 94 -8.01 -7.54 -14.81
N PHE A 95 -7.71 -8.39 -15.80
CA PHE A 95 -6.41 -9.05 -15.91
C PHE A 95 -5.27 -8.05 -16.15
N THR A 96 -5.40 -7.19 -17.15
CA THR A 96 -4.40 -6.15 -17.47
C THR A 96 -4.18 -5.21 -16.30
N HIS A 97 -5.26 -4.81 -15.60
CA HIS A 97 -5.15 -3.96 -14.43
C HIS A 97 -4.38 -4.63 -13.29
N THR A 98 -4.69 -5.90 -13.02
CA THR A 98 -4.02 -6.69 -11.97
C THR A 98 -2.53 -6.83 -12.29
N LEU A 99 -2.17 -7.10 -13.54
CA LEU A 99 -0.76 -7.14 -13.96
C LEU A 99 -0.06 -5.78 -13.81
N GLN A 100 -0.71 -4.70 -14.25
CA GLN A 100 -0.17 -3.34 -14.08
C GLN A 100 0.03 -2.98 -12.61
N ALA A 101 -0.92 -3.35 -11.74
CA ALA A 101 -0.82 -3.15 -10.31
C ALA A 101 0.35 -3.95 -9.71
N THR A 102 0.52 -5.22 -10.09
CA THR A 102 1.63 -6.05 -9.64
C THR A 102 2.98 -5.45 -10.06
N TYR A 103 3.11 -4.99 -11.31
CA TYR A 103 4.32 -4.32 -11.78
C TYR A 103 4.60 -3.01 -11.02
N THR A 104 3.55 -2.22 -10.78
CA THR A 104 3.63 -1.01 -9.95
C THR A 104 4.04 -1.34 -8.52
N GLY A 105 3.62 -2.50 -7.99
CA GLY A 105 4.05 -3.04 -6.70
C GLY A 105 5.54 -3.35 -6.61
N ILE A 106 6.14 -3.86 -7.69
CA ILE A 106 7.59 -4.09 -7.75
C ILE A 106 8.33 -2.74 -7.69
N ILE A 107 7.87 -1.75 -8.46
CA ILE A 107 8.43 -0.39 -8.45
C ILE A 107 8.27 0.24 -7.05
N ALA A 108 7.09 0.07 -6.43
CA ALA A 108 6.81 0.55 -5.08
C ALA A 108 7.77 -0.06 -4.05
N ALA A 109 8.06 -1.37 -4.14
CA ALA A 109 9.02 -2.03 -3.26
C ALA A 109 10.43 -1.43 -3.39
N VAL A 110 10.87 -1.14 -4.62
CA VAL A 110 12.18 -0.53 -4.89
C VAL A 110 12.24 0.90 -4.34
N ILE A 111 11.20 1.71 -4.59
CA ILE A 111 11.10 3.07 -4.05
C ILE A 111 11.12 3.05 -2.53
N PHE A 112 10.30 2.20 -1.90
CA PHE A 112 10.24 2.06 -0.46
C PHE A 112 11.60 1.67 0.11
N PHE A 113 12.26 0.68 -0.48
CA PHE A 113 13.59 0.21 -0.05
C PHE A 113 14.64 1.32 -0.12
N LEU A 114 14.76 1.98 -1.26
CA LEU A 114 15.75 3.05 -1.45
C LEU A 114 15.47 4.22 -0.48
N TRP A 115 14.21 4.64 -0.37
CA TRP A 115 13.85 5.78 0.45
C TRP A 115 14.01 5.53 1.95
N THR A 116 13.58 4.36 2.42
CA THR A 116 13.64 4.04 3.85
C THR A 116 15.05 3.74 4.32
N ASN A 117 15.89 3.06 3.54
CA ASN A 117 17.28 2.83 3.92
C ASN A 117 18.12 4.11 3.84
N PHE A 118 17.84 5.00 2.87
CA PHE A 118 18.40 6.35 2.92
C PHE A 118 18.02 7.06 4.23
N GLY A 119 16.77 6.92 4.68
CA GLY A 119 16.32 7.44 5.97
C GLY A 119 17.02 6.83 7.18
N VAL A 120 17.23 5.51 7.19
CA VAL A 120 17.97 4.82 8.26
C VAL A 120 19.40 5.37 8.35
N TRP A 121 20.09 5.49 7.21
CA TRP A 121 21.44 6.06 7.16
C TRP A 121 21.46 7.54 7.56
N LEU A 122 20.51 8.35 7.07
CA LEU A 122 20.50 9.79 7.35
C LEU A 122 20.18 10.09 8.82
N LEU A 123 19.27 9.34 9.42
CA LEU A 123 18.87 9.55 10.81
C LEU A 123 19.84 8.91 11.79
N ASP A 124 20.55 7.86 11.36
CA ASP A 124 21.51 7.01 12.08
C ASP A 124 21.32 7.01 13.61
N THR A 125 20.10 6.69 14.05
CA THR A 125 19.68 6.92 15.45
C THR A 125 20.50 6.11 16.46
N TYR A 126 21.22 5.10 15.99
CA TYR A 126 22.01 4.17 16.80
C TYR A 126 23.51 4.19 16.48
N GLY A 127 24.00 5.08 15.61
CA GLY A 127 25.41 5.10 15.23
C GLY A 127 25.84 3.85 14.44
N MET A 128 24.93 3.28 13.64
CA MET A 128 25.15 2.02 12.92
C MET A 128 26.01 2.19 11.68
N TYR A 129 25.98 3.35 11.03
CA TYR A 129 26.60 3.56 9.73
C TYR A 129 27.50 4.79 9.71
N PRO A 130 28.66 4.73 9.03
CA PRO A 130 29.46 5.93 8.78
C PRO A 130 28.67 7.02 8.05
N ASP A 131 28.85 8.29 8.44
CA ASP A 131 28.26 9.45 7.77
C ASP A 131 29.00 9.78 6.46
N ASN A 132 28.98 8.84 5.52
CA ASN A 132 29.54 8.95 4.18
C ASN A 132 28.87 7.96 3.22
N LEU A 133 29.31 7.97 1.96
CA LEU A 133 28.75 7.11 0.92
C LEU A 133 28.93 5.60 1.21
N SER A 134 29.99 5.21 1.93
CA SER A 134 30.21 3.82 2.35
C SER A 134 29.11 3.37 3.31
N GLY A 135 28.79 4.19 4.32
CA GLY A 135 27.71 3.86 5.26
C GLY A 135 26.33 3.79 4.59
N LEU A 136 26.07 4.66 3.60
CA LEU A 136 24.83 4.57 2.83
C LEU A 136 24.74 3.25 2.04
N LEU A 137 25.84 2.84 1.41
CA LEU A 137 25.90 1.55 0.71
C LEU A 137 25.74 0.36 1.66
N GLU A 138 26.35 0.43 2.85
CA GLU A 138 26.17 -0.57 3.90
C GLU A 138 24.71 -0.69 4.33
N SER A 139 24.01 0.44 4.56
CA SER A 139 22.58 0.42 4.88
C SER A 139 21.76 -0.27 3.79
N TYR A 140 22.04 -0.02 2.51
CA TYR A 140 21.35 -0.73 1.43
C TYR A 140 21.66 -2.22 1.41
N ILE A 141 22.93 -2.61 1.57
CA ILE A 141 23.33 -4.03 1.56
C ILE A 141 22.64 -4.79 2.69
N PHE A 142 22.66 -4.24 3.91
CA PHE A 142 21.99 -4.86 5.06
C PHE A 142 20.47 -4.78 5.00
N GLY A 143 19.93 -3.85 4.22
CA GLY A 143 18.50 -3.75 3.96
C GLY A 143 17.94 -4.82 3.00
N LEU A 144 18.79 -5.52 2.24
CA LEU A 144 18.35 -6.47 1.20
C LEU A 144 17.44 -7.61 1.69
N PRO A 145 17.65 -8.22 2.88
CA PRO A 145 16.73 -9.23 3.40
C PRO A 145 15.30 -8.70 3.60
N PHE A 146 15.16 -7.47 4.12
CA PHE A 146 13.87 -6.81 4.31
C PHE A 146 13.21 -6.46 2.97
N PHE A 147 14.00 -6.00 2.00
CA PHE A 147 13.52 -5.76 0.63
C PHE A 147 12.97 -7.04 0.00
N LYS A 148 13.69 -8.16 0.14
CA LYS A 148 13.25 -9.46 -0.38
C LYS A 148 11.89 -9.85 0.20
N MET A 149 11.71 -9.74 1.52
CA MET A 149 10.45 -10.10 2.15
C MET A 149 9.31 -9.15 1.76
N ASN A 150 9.57 -7.85 1.68
CA ASN A 150 8.60 -6.87 1.19
C ASN A 150 8.17 -7.16 -0.25
N LEU A 151 9.12 -7.44 -1.14
CA LEU A 151 8.85 -7.75 -2.54
C LEU A 151 8.01 -9.02 -2.68
N LEU A 152 8.34 -10.09 -1.94
CA LEU A 152 7.56 -11.33 -1.94
C LEU A 152 6.13 -11.10 -1.42
N GLY A 153 5.99 -10.34 -0.34
CA GLY A 153 4.69 -9.92 0.18
C GLY A 153 3.86 -9.16 -0.86
N ASN A 154 4.47 -8.20 -1.56
CA ASN A 154 3.81 -7.44 -2.62
C ASN A 154 3.39 -8.32 -3.80
N LEU A 155 4.26 -9.25 -4.24
CA LEU A 155 3.96 -10.20 -5.31
C LEU A 155 2.83 -11.17 -4.94
N PHE A 156 2.58 -11.39 -3.65
CA PHE A 156 1.46 -12.18 -3.17
C PHE A 156 0.18 -11.34 -3.01
N PHE A 157 0.23 -10.28 -2.20
CA PHE A 157 -0.97 -9.53 -1.81
C PHE A 157 -1.58 -8.74 -2.96
N ILE A 158 -0.77 -8.07 -3.78
CA ILE A 158 -1.28 -7.15 -4.81
C ILE A 158 -2.16 -7.86 -5.84
N PRO A 159 -1.73 -8.95 -6.52
CA PRO A 159 -2.58 -9.57 -7.53
C PRO A 159 -3.88 -10.13 -6.94
N ILE A 160 -3.81 -10.77 -5.78
CA ILE A 160 -4.98 -11.36 -5.10
C ILE A 160 -5.98 -10.27 -4.73
N SER A 161 -5.50 -9.21 -4.07
CA SER A 161 -6.36 -8.14 -3.56
C SER A 161 -6.96 -7.28 -4.68
N PHE A 162 -6.22 -6.99 -5.75
CA PHE A 162 -6.78 -6.32 -6.93
C PHE A 162 -7.87 -7.14 -7.59
N PHE A 163 -7.67 -8.44 -7.76
CA PHE A 163 -8.69 -9.33 -8.30
C PHE A 163 -9.95 -9.37 -7.42
N LEU A 164 -9.80 -9.53 -6.11
CA LEU A 164 -10.91 -9.54 -5.16
C LEU A 164 -11.66 -8.19 -5.14
N PHE A 165 -10.95 -7.07 -5.27
CA PHE A 165 -11.56 -5.75 -5.30
C PHE A 165 -12.39 -5.52 -6.57
N HIS A 166 -11.92 -6.00 -7.73
CA HIS A 166 -12.71 -6.03 -8.97
C HIS A 166 -13.99 -6.85 -8.81
N LEU A 167 -13.90 -8.03 -8.19
CA LEU A 167 -15.06 -8.88 -7.93
C LEU A 167 -16.06 -8.20 -6.99
N PHE A 168 -15.58 -7.54 -5.93
CA PHE A 168 -16.43 -6.77 -5.03
C PHE A 168 -17.19 -5.65 -5.77
N ILE A 169 -16.51 -4.94 -6.66
CA ILE A 169 -17.13 -3.87 -7.46
C ILE A 169 -18.17 -4.44 -8.42
N SER A 170 -17.86 -5.51 -9.15
CA SER A 170 -18.79 -6.10 -10.13
C SER A 170 -20.08 -6.61 -9.47
N LEU A 171 -19.98 -7.21 -8.29
CA LEU A 171 -21.14 -7.66 -7.52
C LEU A 171 -22.03 -6.49 -7.08
N LYS A 172 -21.45 -5.36 -6.66
CA LYS A 172 -22.22 -4.15 -6.32
C LYS A 172 -22.95 -3.56 -7.52
N PHE A 173 -22.31 -3.51 -8.68
CA PHE A 173 -22.96 -3.02 -9.90
C PHE A 173 -24.14 -3.91 -10.30
N ASN A 174 -23.96 -5.23 -10.33
CA ASN A 174 -25.05 -6.17 -10.65
C ASN A 174 -26.23 -6.07 -9.67
N GLN A 175 -25.99 -5.80 -8.39
CA GLN A 175 -27.07 -5.57 -7.42
C GLN A 175 -27.83 -4.26 -7.69
N SER A 176 -27.15 -3.20 -8.11
CA SER A 176 -27.80 -1.91 -8.44
C SER A 176 -28.69 -1.97 -9.68
N GLU A 177 -28.32 -2.75 -10.70
CA GLU A 177 -29.17 -2.98 -11.88
C GLU A 177 -30.43 -3.77 -11.53
N ASN A 178 -30.32 -4.80 -10.68
CA ASN A 178 -31.46 -5.61 -10.26
C ASN A 178 -32.46 -4.86 -9.34
N TYR A 179 -32.04 -3.77 -8.69
CA TYR A 179 -32.89 -2.95 -7.81
C TYR A 179 -33.57 -1.76 -8.50
N SER A 180 -33.29 -1.49 -9.78
CA SER A 180 -34.06 -0.52 -10.55
C SER A 180 -35.46 -1.10 -10.79
N PRO A 181 -36.54 -0.57 -10.18
CA PRO A 181 -37.86 -1.14 -10.36
C PRO A 181 -38.16 -1.20 -11.85
N GLN A 182 -38.51 -2.40 -12.32
CA GLN A 182 -39.06 -2.60 -13.66
C GLN A 182 -40.09 -1.50 -13.86
N LYS A 183 -39.81 -0.56 -14.77
CA LYS A 183 -40.77 0.48 -15.14
C LYS A 183 -42.08 -0.23 -15.44
N ALA A 184 -43.06 -0.05 -14.57
CA ALA A 184 -44.40 -0.60 -14.75
C ALA A 184 -44.85 -0.20 -16.14
N LYS A 185 -45.11 -1.22 -16.97
CA LYS A 185 -45.75 -1.05 -18.27
C LYS A 185 -47.14 -0.48 -18.10
#